data_AF-A0A2V5QGW4-F1
#
_entry.id   AF-A0A2V5QGW4-F1
#
_cell.length_a   1.000
_cell.length_b   1.000
_cell.length_c   1.000
_cell.angle_alpha   90.00
_cell.angle_beta   90.00
_cell.angle_gamma   90.00
#
_symmetry.space_group_name_H-M   'P 1'
#
loop_
_entity.id
_entity.type
_entity.pdbx_description
1 polymer ?
#
loop_
_entity_poly.entity_id
_entity_poly.type
_entity_poly.pdbx_seq_one_letter_code
_entity_poly.pdbx_strand_id
1 'polypeptide(L)' 'MDALKKRIEERLRSRRSCTIFEHDLALIWPRDERDQLKREKEIHAFAATHGWIATVLDPGIRVTFRKTGV' A
#
# COMPACT_ATOMS: atom_id res chain seq x y z
N MET A 1 -2.98 -1.42 11.93
CA MET A 1 -1.94 -1.20 10.90
C MET A 1 -0.83 -2.24 10.94
N ASP A 2 -0.38 -2.69 12.13
CA ASP A 2 0.76 -3.61 12.28
C ASP A 2 0.61 -4.96 11.57
N ALA A 3 -0.60 -5.53 11.54
CA ALA A 3 -0.86 -6.78 10.83
C ALA A 3 -0.65 -6.65 9.32
N LEU A 4 -1.07 -5.53 8.71
CA LEU A 4 -0.84 -5.27 7.28
C LEU A 4 0.65 -5.05 7.01
N LYS A 5 1.31 -4.26 7.87
CA LYS A 5 2.75 -4.03 7.79
C LYS A 5 3.53 -5.35 7.78
N LYS A 6 3.27 -6.22 8.76
CA LYS A 6 3.91 -7.53 8.88
C LYS A 6 3.70 -8.39 7.63
N ARG A 7 2.45 -8.44 7.12
CA ARG A 7 2.12 -9.16 5.88
C ARG A 7 2.88 -8.61 4.67
N ILE A 8 3.02 -7.28 4.55
CA ILE A 8 3.78 -6.66 3.46
C ILE A 8 5.28 -6.99 3.59
N GLU A 9 5.85 -6.87 4.79
CA GLU A 9 7.25 -7.20 5.08
C GLU A 9 7.60 -8.65 4.74
N GLU A 10 6.81 -9.61 5.22
CA GLU A 10 7.00 -11.03 4.96
C GLU A 10 6.95 -11.34 3.46
N ARG A 11 6.04 -10.68 2.73
CA ARG A 11 5.89 -10.88 1.30
C ARG A 11 7.03 -10.22 0.51
N LEU A 12 7.53 -9.07 0.93
CA LEU A 12 8.69 -8.39 0.33
C LEU A 12 10.04 -9.03 0.70
N ARG A 13 10.08 -9.94 1.68
CA ARG A 13 11.25 -10.80 1.95
C ARG A 13 11.40 -11.90 0.90
N SER A 14 10.28 -12.48 0.46
CA SER A 14 10.27 -13.62 -0.47
C SER A 14 10.01 -13.23 -1.93
N ARG A 15 9.36 -12.09 -2.18
CA ARG A 15 8.97 -11.63 -3.52
C ARG A 15 9.44 -10.19 -3.76
N ARG A 16 9.58 -9.83 -5.05
CA ARG A 16 9.94 -8.47 -5.47
C ARG A 16 8.84 -7.43 -5.23
N SER A 17 7.60 -7.87 -5.04
CA SER A 17 6.47 -6.99 -4.79
C SER A 17 5.37 -7.63 -3.94
N CYS A 18 4.56 -6.79 -3.30
CA CYS A 18 3.35 -7.17 -2.60
C CYS A 18 2.17 -6.37 -3.17
N THR A 19 1.15 -7.06 -3.68
CA THR A 19 -0.09 -6.42 -4.11
C THR A 19 -1.15 -6.59 -3.03
N ILE A 20 -1.70 -5.47 -2.58
CA ILE A 20 -2.83 -5.42 -1.65
C ILE A 20 -4.06 -4.94 -2.44
N PHE A 21 -5.19 -5.60 -2.19
CA PHE A 21 -6.46 -5.31 -2.86
C PHE A 21 -7.32 -4.38 -2.01
N GLU A 22 -8.30 -3.74 -2.64
CA GLU A 22 -9.17 -2.74 -2.01
C GLU A 22 -9.85 -3.25 -0.72
N HIS A 23 -10.27 -4.51 -0.65
CA HIS A 23 -10.92 -5.04 0.56
C HIS A 23 -10.01 -4.97 1.80
N ASP A 24 -8.72 -5.30 1.63
CA ASP A 24 -7.72 -5.26 2.70
C ASP A 24 -7.32 -3.81 2.99
N LEU A 25 -7.25 -2.98 1.95
CA LEU A 25 -6.82 -1.59 2.03
C LEU A 25 -7.88 -0.70 2.69
N ALA A 26 -9.16 -0.91 2.38
CA ALA A 26 -10.31 -0.19 2.91
C ALA A 26 -10.47 -0.32 4.44
N LEU A 27 -9.96 -1.41 5.03
CA LEU A 27 -9.96 -1.60 6.48
C LEU A 27 -9.05 -0.61 7.23
N ILE A 28 -8.07 -0.04 6.55
CA ILE A 28 -7.09 0.88 7.14
C ILE A 28 -7.26 2.29 6.57
N TRP A 29 -7.46 2.37 5.26
CA TRP A 29 -7.74 3.59 4.53
C TRP A 29 -9.07 3.41 3.80
N PRO A 30 -10.20 3.77 4.41
CA PRO A 30 -11.51 3.67 3.80
C PRO A 30 -11.56 4.43 2.47
N ARG A 31 -12.35 3.91 1.52
CA ARG A 31 -12.62 4.59 0.26
C ARG A 31 -13.70 5.65 0.48
N ASP A 32 -13.30 6.93 0.45
CA ASP A 32 -14.22 8.05 0.23
C ASP A 32 -13.80 8.72 -1.09
N GLU A 33 -14.73 8.80 -2.04
CA GLU A 33 -14.48 9.36 -3.38
C GLU A 33 -14.06 10.84 -3.31
N ARG A 34 -14.48 11.56 -2.26
CA ARG A 34 -14.12 12.97 -2.06
C ARG A 34 -12.69 13.13 -1.54
N ASP A 35 -12.16 12.09 -0.90
CA ASP A 35 -10.85 12.09 -0.26
C ASP A 35 -9.83 11.15 -0.93
N GLN A 36 -10.08 10.71 -2.17
CA GLN A 36 -9.19 9.79 -2.88
C GLN A 36 -7.73 10.29 -2.93
N LEU A 37 -7.52 11.58 -3.20
CA LEU A 37 -6.18 12.17 -3.23
C LEU A 37 -5.51 12.14 -1.84
N LYS A 38 -6.27 12.35 -0.77
CA LYS A 38 -5.76 12.29 0.61
C LYS A 38 -5.38 10.86 0.97
N ARG A 39 -6.25 9.91 0.65
CA ARG A 39 -6.01 8.47 0.82
C ARG A 39 -4.74 8.00 0.13
N GLU A 40 -4.56 8.38 -1.14
CA GLU A 40 -3.35 8.03 -1.90
C GLU A 40 -2.09 8.61 -1.24
N LYS A 41 -2.14 9.87 -0.82
CA LYS A 41 -1.02 10.50 -0.09
C LYS A 41 -0.67 9.75 1.19
N GLU A 42 -1.65 9.32 1.97
CA GLU A 42 -1.43 8.56 3.20
C GLU A 42 -0.79 7.19 2.93
N ILE A 43 -1.24 6.49 1.87
CA ILE A 43 -0.65 5.21 1.43
C ILE A 43 0.80 5.40 0.98
N HIS A 44 1.08 6.46 0.20
CA HIS A 44 2.44 6.79 -0.23
C HIS A 44 3.34 7.16 0.96
N ALA A 45 2.84 7.95 1.90
CA ALA A 45 3.57 8.31 3.11
C ALA A 45 3.90 7.07 3.95
N PHE A 46 2.93 6.17 4.16
CA PHE A 46 3.13 4.90 4.85
C PHE A 46 4.17 4.01 4.16
N ALA A 47 4.17 3.95 2.83
CA ALA A 47 5.20 3.22 2.10
C ALA A 47 6.59 3.83 2.33
N ALA A 48 6.69 5.16 2.23
CA ALA A 48 7.95 5.88 2.38
C ALA A 48 8.56 5.73 3.78
N THR A 49 7.77 5.80 4.85
CA THR A 49 8.25 5.59 6.23
C THR A 49 8.81 4.19 6.48
N HIS A 50 8.49 3.23 5.62
CA HIS A 50 8.97 1.85 5.69
C HIS A 50 9.96 1.48 4.58
N GLY A 51 10.43 2.45 3.80
CA GLY A 51 11.40 2.22 2.72
C GLY A 51 10.80 1.44 1.53
N TRP A 52 9.51 1.62 1.28
CA TRP A 52 8.79 1.02 0.16
C TRP A 52 8.27 2.08 -0.81
N ILE A 53 8.06 1.67 -2.05
CA ILE A 53 7.34 2.44 -3.06
C ILE A 53 5.97 1.82 -3.22
N ALA A 54 4.90 2.58 -3.01
CA ALA A 54 3.53 2.20 -3.35
C ALA A 54 3.17 2.70 -4.76
N THR A 55 2.45 1.89 -5.54
CA THR A 55 1.83 2.28 -6.81
C THR A 55 0.34 1.97 -6.74
N VAL A 56 -0.50 3.00 -6.82
CA VAL A 56 -1.97 2.91 -6.80
C VAL A 56 -2.50 2.86 -8.25
N LEU A 57 -3.31 1.85 -8.59
CA LEU A 57 -3.94 1.69 -9.93
C LEU A 57 -5.46 1.57 -9.82
N ASP A 58 -6.23 2.48 -10.43
CA ASP A 58 -7.71 2.54 -10.42
C ASP A 58 -8.32 2.05 -11.77
N PRO A 59 -9.51 1.38 -11.84
CA PRO A 59 -10.80 1.76 -11.22
C PRO A 59 -11.15 1.00 -9.92
N GLY A 60 -10.22 0.18 -9.44
CA GLY A 60 -10.31 -0.52 -8.17
C GLY A 60 -8.91 -0.66 -7.59
N ILE A 61 -8.46 0.41 -6.94
CA ILE A 61 -7.13 0.62 -6.34
C ILE A 61 -6.42 -0.70 -5.98
N ARG A 62 -5.53 -1.13 -6.88
CA ARG A 62 -4.51 -2.16 -6.59
C ARG A 62 -3.25 -1.41 -6.18
N VAL A 63 -2.81 -1.61 -4.94
CA VAL A 63 -1.55 -1.02 -4.47
C VAL A 63 -0.44 -2.05 -4.57
N THR A 64 0.59 -1.74 -5.34
CA THR A 64 1.81 -2.57 -5.42
C THR A 64 2.94 -1.92 -4.65
N PHE A 65 3.44 -2.60 -3.63
CA PHE A 65 4.62 -2.20 -2.86
C PHE A 65 5.90 -2.82 -3.45
N ARG A 66 6.99 -2.06 -3.57
CA ARG A 66 8.33 -2.50 -4.00
C ARG A 66 9.41 -1.93 -3.09
N LYS A 67 10.56 -2.60 -2.93
CA LYS A 67 11.73 -2.03 -2.25
C LYS A 67 12.35 -0.92 -3.11
N THR A 68 12.73 0.20 -2.50
CA THR A 68 13.63 1.17 -3.12
C THR A 68 14.99 0.50 -3.32
N GLY A 69 15.59 0.68 -4.51
CA GLY A 69 16.81 -0.01 -4.91
C GLY A 69 17.99 0.24 -3.97
N VAL A 70 18.86 -0.77 -3.88
CA VAL A 70 20.30 -0.62 -3.62
C VAL A 70 20.96 -0.31 -4.96
#